data_AF-A0A4Q4CLM2-F1
#
_entry.id   AF-A0A4Q4CLM2-F1
#
_cell.length_a   1.000
_cell.length_b   1.000
_cell.length_c   1.000
_cell.angle_alpha   90.00
_cell.angle_beta   90.00
_cell.angle_gamma   90.00
#
_symmetry.space_group_name_H-M   'P 1'
#
loop_
_entity.id
_entity.type
_entity.pdbx_description
1 polymer ?
#
loop_
_entity_poly.entity_id
_entity_poly.type
_entity_poly.pdbx_seq_one_letter_code
_entity_poly.pdbx_strand_id
1 'polypeptide(L)'
;AKATEFAQVVKSGRTHLMDATPVTLGQEFGGYAAQVRKGIARVERALASAAEVPLGGTAVGTGINTPPGFPQRVIELLAADTGLPVTEATDHFEAQGARDGIVELSGALRTIAVSLTKICNDLRWMGSGPRTGLGEINLPDLQPGSSIMPGKVNPVLPEATLQVAAQVIGNDATIVYSGASGNFELNVMLPVIARNVLESIRLLGNASRVLADRCVDGITANVERCLELAESSPSVVTPLNRHIGYENAAAVAKKAVKERKTIREVVLEEGYVERGDLTEAQLDSALDVMSMTHP
;
A
#
# COMPACT_ATOMS: atom_id res chain seq x y z
N ALA A 1 10.02 -8.92 -6.01
CA ALA A 1 10.72 -9.95 -5.21
C ALA A 1 9.74 -10.72 -4.33
N LYS A 2 9.30 -10.16 -3.19
CA LYS A 2 8.47 -10.88 -2.19
C LYS A 2 7.19 -11.53 -2.72
N ALA A 3 6.48 -10.88 -3.65
CA ALA A 3 5.30 -11.48 -4.29
C ALA A 3 5.60 -12.83 -4.99
N THR A 4 6.79 -12.95 -5.59
CA THR A 4 7.25 -14.18 -6.25
C THR A 4 7.79 -15.17 -5.23
N GLU A 5 8.59 -14.70 -4.26
CA GLU A 5 9.14 -15.53 -3.18
C GLU A 5 8.04 -16.23 -2.38
N PHE A 6 6.94 -15.52 -2.09
CA PHE A 6 5.83 -16.03 -1.29
C PHE A 6 4.68 -16.57 -2.13
N ALA A 7 4.89 -16.83 -3.42
CA ALA A 7 3.84 -17.29 -4.34
C ALA A 7 3.16 -18.59 -3.87
N GLN A 8 3.88 -19.44 -3.12
CA GLN A 8 3.41 -20.73 -2.60
C GLN A 8 3.18 -20.73 -1.09
N VAL A 9 3.18 -19.56 -0.42
CA VAL A 9 2.90 -19.48 1.01
C VAL A 9 1.42 -19.16 1.20
N VAL A 10 0.60 -20.19 1.37
CA VAL A 10 -0.84 -20.07 1.64
C VAL A 10 -1.08 -19.55 3.06
N LYS A 11 -2.11 -18.71 3.19
CA LYS A 11 -2.59 -18.16 4.46
C LYS A 11 -4.09 -17.95 4.43
N SER A 12 -4.69 -17.72 5.60
CA SER A 12 -6.08 -17.26 5.68
C SER A 12 -6.20 -15.82 5.19
N GLY A 13 -7.06 -15.57 4.21
CA GLY A 13 -7.50 -14.23 3.87
C GLY A 13 -8.31 -13.62 5.02
N ARG A 14 -8.31 -12.29 5.13
CA ARG A 14 -9.16 -11.59 6.11
C ARG A 14 -9.94 -10.45 5.49
N THR A 15 -11.25 -10.47 5.73
CA THR A 15 -12.15 -9.35 5.41
C THR A 15 -12.86 -8.94 6.68
N HIS A 16 -12.98 -7.63 6.94
CA HIS A 16 -13.52 -7.13 8.21
C HIS A 16 -12.78 -7.63 9.46
N LEU A 17 -11.50 -8.02 9.32
CA LEU A 17 -10.69 -8.70 10.35
C LEU A 17 -11.17 -10.11 10.73
N MET A 18 -12.16 -10.65 10.03
CA MET A 18 -12.69 -11.99 10.21
C MET A 18 -12.01 -12.98 9.25
N ASP A 19 -12.00 -14.26 9.64
CA ASP A 19 -11.53 -15.36 8.79
C ASP A 19 -12.29 -15.39 7.46
N ALA A 20 -11.55 -15.58 6.36
CA ALA A 20 -12.09 -15.68 5.02
C ALA A 20 -11.48 -16.86 4.26
N THR A 21 -11.70 -16.90 2.94
CA THR A 21 -11.11 -17.93 2.07
C THR A 21 -9.58 -17.78 1.97
N PRO A 22 -8.84 -18.86 1.68
CA PRO A 22 -7.39 -18.80 1.53
C PRO A 22 -6.92 -17.83 0.44
N VAL A 23 -5.76 -17.24 0.67
CA VAL A 23 -4.95 -16.49 -0.30
C VAL A 23 -3.49 -16.90 -0.14
N THR A 24 -2.60 -16.52 -1.05
CA THR A 24 -1.16 -16.60 -0.79
C THR A 24 -0.60 -15.26 -0.33
N LEU A 25 0.43 -15.28 0.52
CA LEU A 25 1.22 -14.08 0.84
C LEU A 25 1.76 -13.44 -0.46
N GLY A 26 2.09 -14.25 -1.46
CA GLY A 26 2.50 -13.76 -2.77
C GLY A 26 1.43 -12.88 -3.45
N GLN A 27 0.17 -13.29 -3.40
CA GLN A 27 -0.96 -12.49 -3.91
C GLN A 27 -1.11 -11.15 -3.17
N GLU A 28 -1.04 -11.16 -1.84
CA GLU A 28 -1.09 -9.93 -1.03
C GLU A 28 0.04 -8.95 -1.38
N PHE A 29 1.28 -9.44 -1.43
CA PHE A 29 2.44 -8.63 -1.83
C PHE A 29 2.36 -8.17 -3.29
N GLY A 30 1.71 -8.94 -4.16
CA GLY A 30 1.37 -8.53 -5.53
C GLY A 30 0.44 -7.31 -5.55
N GLY A 31 -0.55 -7.28 -4.65
CA GLY A 31 -1.44 -6.14 -4.42
C GLY A 31 -0.69 -4.88 -3.97
N TYR A 32 0.22 -5.01 -3.00
CA TYR A 32 1.05 -3.89 -2.53
C TYR A 32 1.93 -3.34 -3.65
N ALA A 33 2.58 -4.23 -4.42
CA ALA A 33 3.39 -3.84 -5.56
C ALA A 33 2.56 -3.11 -6.63
N ALA A 34 1.31 -3.51 -6.84
CA ALA A 34 0.40 -2.81 -7.75
C ALA A 34 0.03 -1.41 -7.24
N GLN A 35 -0.17 -1.23 -5.93
CA GLN A 35 -0.40 0.10 -5.34
C GLN A 35 0.78 1.04 -5.59
N VAL A 36 2.02 0.56 -5.40
CA VAL A 36 3.24 1.34 -5.65
C VAL A 36 3.39 1.69 -7.13
N ARG A 37 3.21 0.73 -8.05
CA ARG A 37 3.24 0.99 -9.51
C ARG A 37 2.21 2.03 -9.94
N LYS A 38 0.98 1.92 -9.43
CA LYS A 38 -0.06 2.93 -9.69
C LYS A 38 0.27 4.28 -9.04
N GLY A 39 1.06 4.31 -7.96
CA GLY A 39 1.59 5.53 -7.36
C GLY A 39 2.57 6.25 -8.28
N ILE A 40 3.53 5.51 -8.84
CA ILE A 40 4.48 6.03 -9.85
C ILE A 40 3.73 6.67 -11.02
N ALA A 41 2.78 5.93 -11.61
CA ALA A 41 1.99 6.43 -12.73
C ALA A 41 1.14 7.68 -12.39
N ARG A 42 0.77 7.90 -11.13
CA ARG A 42 0.06 9.12 -10.70
C ARG A 42 0.99 10.32 -10.68
N VAL A 43 2.21 10.14 -10.17
CA VAL A 43 3.22 11.22 -10.17
C VAL A 43 3.60 11.54 -11.61
N GLU A 44 3.88 10.54 -12.44
CA GLU A 44 4.23 10.73 -13.86
C GLU A 44 3.18 11.52 -14.63
N ARG A 45 1.88 11.28 -14.38
CA ARG A 45 0.81 12.09 -15.00
C ARG A 45 0.82 13.54 -14.53
N ALA A 46 1.04 13.77 -13.24
CA ALA A 46 1.10 15.13 -12.68
C ALA A 46 2.38 15.88 -13.07
N LEU A 47 3.42 15.20 -13.59
CA LEU A 47 4.67 15.85 -13.99
C LEU A 47 4.47 16.86 -15.11
N ALA A 48 3.55 16.60 -16.05
CA ALA A 48 3.31 17.53 -17.15
C ALA A 48 2.87 18.90 -16.61
N SER A 49 1.85 18.93 -15.76
CA SER A 49 1.35 20.16 -15.11
C SER A 49 2.38 20.78 -14.17
N ALA A 50 3.17 19.98 -13.45
CA ALA A 50 4.18 20.49 -12.52
C ALA A 50 5.46 21.01 -13.20
N ALA A 51 5.69 20.66 -14.46
CA ALA A 51 6.87 21.05 -15.22
C ALA A 51 6.67 22.32 -16.06
N GLU A 52 5.42 22.82 -16.16
CA GLU A 52 5.14 24.14 -16.74
C GLU A 52 5.67 25.26 -15.83
N VAL A 53 6.47 26.15 -16.40
CA VAL A 53 7.07 27.28 -15.67
C VAL A 53 6.57 28.63 -16.18
N PRO A 54 6.25 29.60 -15.30
CA PRO A 54 5.79 30.95 -15.67
C PRO A 54 6.94 31.87 -16.11
N LEU A 55 8.13 31.31 -16.36
CA LEU A 55 9.29 32.08 -16.76
C LEU A 55 8.99 32.77 -18.10
N GLY A 56 9.11 34.10 -18.13
CA GLY A 56 8.73 34.91 -19.29
C GLY A 56 7.51 35.79 -19.06
N GLY A 57 6.60 35.42 -18.16
CA GLY A 57 5.40 36.20 -17.87
C GLY A 57 5.66 37.50 -17.08
N THR A 58 6.83 37.62 -16.45
CA THR A 58 7.31 38.82 -15.72
C THR A 58 6.40 39.19 -14.54
N ALA A 59 5.94 40.45 -14.42
CA ALA A 59 5.21 40.93 -13.27
C ALA A 59 3.82 40.31 -13.15
N VAL A 60 3.10 40.17 -14.26
CA VAL A 60 1.65 39.87 -14.28
C VAL A 60 1.21 38.93 -15.40
N GLY A 61 2.14 38.29 -16.11
CA GLY A 61 1.86 37.36 -17.21
C GLY A 61 1.98 37.95 -18.62
N THR A 62 2.17 39.27 -18.75
CA THR A 62 2.23 39.95 -20.07
C THR A 62 3.56 39.83 -20.80
N GLY A 63 4.64 39.45 -20.11
CA GLY A 63 6.00 39.53 -20.66
C GLY A 63 6.51 40.96 -20.85
N ILE A 64 5.98 41.94 -20.12
CA ILE A 64 6.49 43.31 -20.22
C ILE A 64 7.97 43.35 -19.80
N ASN A 65 8.78 44.06 -20.59
CA ASN A 65 10.24 44.17 -20.41
C ASN A 65 11.03 42.87 -20.61
N THR A 66 10.50 41.84 -21.27
CA THR A 66 11.30 40.72 -21.80
C THR A 66 11.53 40.85 -23.31
N PRO A 67 12.74 40.53 -23.81
CA PRO A 67 12.96 40.50 -25.25
C PRO A 67 12.24 39.30 -25.88
N PRO A 68 11.82 39.39 -27.16
CA PRO A 68 11.26 38.26 -27.89
C PRO A 68 12.21 37.05 -27.84
N GLY A 69 11.67 35.85 -27.57
CA GLY A 69 12.47 34.62 -27.49
C GLY A 69 13.13 34.37 -26.12
N PHE A 70 13.02 35.29 -25.16
CA PHE A 70 13.64 35.13 -23.85
C PHE A 70 13.22 33.85 -23.11
N PRO A 71 11.92 33.59 -22.84
CA PRO A 71 11.54 32.41 -22.08
C PRO A 71 11.89 31.10 -22.81
N GLN A 72 11.72 31.05 -24.13
CA GLN A 72 12.06 29.89 -24.93
C GLN A 72 13.54 29.54 -24.78
N ARG A 73 14.42 30.54 -24.88
CA ARG A 73 15.86 30.31 -24.77
C ARG A 73 16.28 29.88 -23.36
N VAL A 74 15.71 30.48 -22.31
CA VAL A 74 16.06 30.10 -20.94
C VAL A 74 15.54 28.71 -20.60
N ILE A 75 14.33 28.36 -21.03
CA ILE A 75 13.74 27.04 -20.80
C ILE A 75 14.50 25.94 -21.56
N GLU A 76 14.91 26.21 -22.80
CA GLU A 76 15.78 25.30 -23.57
C GLU A 76 17.10 25.00 -22.81
N LEU A 77 17.74 26.05 -22.28
CA LEU A 77 18.96 25.90 -21.47
C LEU A 77 18.70 25.12 -20.18
N LEU A 78 17.62 25.42 -19.46
CA LEU A 78 17.24 24.71 -18.24
C LEU A 78 16.98 23.22 -18.50
N ALA A 79 16.24 22.89 -19.57
CA ALA A 79 15.96 21.51 -19.95
C ALA A 79 17.25 20.77 -20.35
N ALA A 80 18.14 21.42 -21.10
CA ALA A 80 19.43 20.85 -21.49
C ALA A 80 20.36 20.59 -20.29
N ASP A 81 20.44 21.54 -19.35
CA ASP A 81 21.34 21.47 -18.19
C ASP A 81 20.85 20.48 -17.13
N THR A 82 19.53 20.34 -16.96
CA THR A 82 18.95 19.49 -15.90
C THR A 82 18.49 18.12 -16.39
N GLY A 83 18.25 17.97 -17.69
CA GLY A 83 17.59 16.79 -18.26
C GLY A 83 16.12 16.63 -17.86
N LEU A 84 15.51 17.66 -17.24
CA LEU A 84 14.12 17.65 -16.81
C LEU A 84 13.20 18.16 -17.94
N PRO A 85 11.94 17.66 -18.03
CA PRO A 85 11.00 18.03 -19.08
C PRO A 85 10.32 19.39 -18.80
N VAL A 86 11.11 20.42 -18.49
CA VAL A 86 10.61 21.77 -18.18
C VAL A 86 10.08 22.41 -19.45
N THR A 87 8.85 22.94 -19.40
CA THR A 87 8.18 23.58 -20.54
C THR A 87 7.68 24.97 -20.17
N GLU A 88 7.55 25.85 -21.16
CA GLU A 88 6.89 27.14 -20.96
C GLU A 88 5.42 26.91 -20.62
N ALA A 89 4.88 27.70 -19.70
CA ALA A 89 3.46 27.69 -19.39
C ALA A 89 2.61 27.93 -20.65
N THR A 90 1.52 27.18 -20.78
CA THR A 90 0.56 27.36 -21.88
C THR A 90 -0.18 28.69 -21.80
N ASP A 91 -0.38 29.22 -20.59
CA ASP A 91 -0.91 30.55 -20.30
C ASP A 91 -0.18 31.16 -19.09
N HIS A 92 0.45 32.33 -19.28
CA HIS A 92 1.24 32.98 -18.23
C HIS A 92 0.38 33.62 -17.12
N PHE A 93 -0.89 33.96 -17.38
CA PHE A 93 -1.77 34.50 -16.35
C PHE A 93 -2.23 33.40 -15.40
N GLU A 94 -2.56 32.22 -15.92
CA GLU A 94 -2.82 31.02 -15.10
C GLU A 94 -1.58 30.67 -14.28
N ALA A 95 -0.43 30.52 -14.94
CA ALA A 95 0.79 30.04 -14.30
C ALA A 95 1.40 31.05 -13.30
N GLN A 96 0.90 32.28 -13.25
CA GLN A 96 1.23 33.28 -12.22
C GLN A 96 0.11 33.45 -11.17
N GLY A 97 -1.15 33.50 -11.59
CA GLY A 97 -2.32 33.71 -10.73
C GLY A 97 -2.73 32.50 -9.91
N ALA A 98 -2.44 31.28 -10.37
CA ALA A 98 -2.79 30.01 -9.75
C ALA A 98 -1.55 29.14 -9.50
N ARG A 99 -1.68 28.00 -8.80
CA ARG A 99 -0.61 26.99 -8.60
C ARG A 99 -1.16 25.57 -8.74
N ASP A 100 -2.05 25.39 -9.71
CA ASP A 100 -2.92 24.23 -9.79
C ASP A 100 -2.14 22.95 -10.13
N GLY A 101 -1.11 23.04 -10.99
CA GLY A 101 -0.22 21.90 -11.25
C GLY A 101 0.49 21.36 -10.00
N ILE A 102 0.80 22.21 -9.02
CA ILE A 102 1.38 21.79 -7.75
C ILE A 102 0.32 21.21 -6.80
N VAL A 103 -0.91 21.73 -6.83
CA VAL A 103 -2.05 21.14 -6.11
C VAL A 103 -2.35 19.73 -6.64
N GLU A 104 -2.33 19.54 -7.96
CA GLU A 104 -2.48 18.25 -8.62
C GLU A 104 -1.38 17.27 -8.18
N LEU A 105 -0.10 17.69 -8.24
CA LEU A 105 1.03 16.89 -7.79
C LEU A 105 0.89 16.49 -6.31
N SER A 106 0.49 17.43 -5.45
CA SER A 106 0.22 17.14 -4.03
C SER A 106 -0.84 16.06 -3.87
N GLY A 107 -1.90 16.09 -4.67
CA GLY A 107 -2.93 15.05 -4.69
C GLY A 107 -2.39 13.66 -5.03
N ALA A 108 -1.45 13.57 -5.97
CA ALA A 108 -0.75 12.33 -6.30
C ALA A 108 0.11 11.83 -5.12
N LEU A 109 0.87 12.72 -4.47
CA LEU A 109 1.69 12.39 -3.29
C LEU A 109 0.83 11.93 -2.11
N ARG A 110 -0.29 12.59 -1.84
CA ARG A 110 -1.27 12.18 -0.82
C ARG A 110 -1.86 10.81 -1.12
N THR A 111 -2.11 10.48 -2.38
CA THR A 111 -2.58 9.13 -2.77
C THR A 111 -1.51 8.05 -2.52
N ILE A 112 -0.23 8.37 -2.72
CA ILE A 112 0.88 7.49 -2.35
C ILE A 112 0.92 7.30 -0.83
N ALA A 113 0.79 8.36 -0.04
CA ALA A 113 0.75 8.29 1.42
C ALA A 113 -0.38 7.38 1.95
N VAL A 114 -1.58 7.48 1.34
CA VAL A 114 -2.72 6.58 1.64
C VAL A 114 -2.38 5.12 1.31
N SER A 115 -1.72 4.88 0.19
CA SER A 115 -1.32 3.52 -0.22
C SER A 115 -0.27 2.93 0.73
N LEU A 116 0.77 3.70 1.08
CA LEU A 116 1.80 3.29 2.04
C LEU A 116 1.22 3.06 3.43
N THR A 117 0.21 3.83 3.83
CA THR A 117 -0.52 3.61 5.08
C THR A 117 -1.15 2.22 5.14
N LYS A 118 -1.81 1.78 4.06
CA LYS A 118 -2.39 0.43 3.99
C LYS A 118 -1.31 -0.64 4.08
N ILE A 119 -0.26 -0.51 3.27
CA ILE A 119 0.84 -1.49 3.22
C ILE A 119 1.50 -1.61 4.60
N CYS A 120 1.88 -0.49 5.22
CA CYS A 120 2.56 -0.50 6.51
C CYS A 120 1.68 -1.02 7.64
N ASN A 121 0.37 -0.75 7.59
CA ASN A 121 -0.57 -1.34 8.55
C ASN A 121 -0.63 -2.86 8.42
N ASP A 122 -0.75 -3.40 7.20
CA ASP A 122 -0.74 -4.85 7.00
C ASP A 122 0.56 -5.47 7.49
N LEU A 123 1.72 -4.89 7.13
CA LEU A 123 3.03 -5.42 7.53
C LEU A 123 3.17 -5.52 9.05
N ARG A 124 2.79 -4.48 9.80
CA ARG A 124 2.87 -4.52 11.27
C ARG A 124 1.83 -5.43 11.92
N TRP A 125 0.66 -5.61 11.30
CA TRP A 125 -0.33 -6.57 11.78
C TRP A 125 0.11 -8.01 11.52
N MET A 126 0.59 -8.33 10.32
CA MET A 126 1.15 -9.65 9.99
C MET A 126 2.36 -9.98 10.86
N GLY A 127 3.21 -8.99 11.17
CA GLY A 127 4.36 -9.13 12.07
C GLY A 127 4.03 -9.00 13.57
N SER A 128 2.76 -8.89 13.96
CA SER A 128 2.39 -8.72 15.38
C SER A 128 2.60 -10.03 16.17
N GLY A 129 3.16 -9.93 17.39
CA GLY A 129 3.40 -11.08 18.26
C GLY A 129 4.63 -10.92 19.16
N PRO A 130 5.44 -11.98 19.39
CA PRO A 130 5.42 -13.26 18.65
C PRO A 130 4.37 -14.26 19.13
N ARG A 131 3.83 -14.12 20.35
CA ARG A 131 2.89 -15.10 20.95
C ARG A 131 1.43 -14.63 21.03
N THR A 132 1.21 -13.32 20.93
CA THR A 132 -0.10 -12.68 21.21
C THR A 132 -0.65 -11.90 20.02
N GLY A 133 -0.18 -12.21 18.82
CA GLY A 133 -0.58 -11.56 17.57
C GLY A 133 -0.83 -12.58 16.46
N LEU A 134 -0.77 -12.13 15.21
CA LEU A 134 -0.96 -12.99 14.04
C LEU A 134 0.27 -13.87 13.78
N GLY A 135 1.46 -13.28 13.83
CA GLY A 135 2.75 -13.96 13.64
C GLY A 135 2.94 -14.57 12.25
N GLU A 136 2.40 -13.97 11.20
CA GLU A 136 2.45 -14.49 9.83
C GLU A 136 3.80 -14.23 9.14
N ILE A 137 4.46 -13.12 9.47
CA ILE A 137 5.77 -12.76 8.93
C ILE A 137 6.70 -12.30 10.04
N ASN A 138 8.00 -12.36 9.77
CA ASN A 138 9.01 -11.69 10.59
C ASN A 138 9.52 -10.47 9.84
N LEU A 139 9.57 -9.33 10.54
CA LEU A 139 10.21 -8.12 10.06
C LEU A 139 11.66 -8.08 10.58
N PRO A 140 12.60 -7.50 9.84
CA PRO A 140 13.98 -7.37 10.31
C PRO A 140 14.09 -6.62 11.64
N ASP A 141 14.95 -7.13 12.53
CA ASP A 141 15.27 -6.49 13.80
C ASP A 141 16.23 -5.31 13.58
N LEU A 142 15.76 -4.09 13.84
CA LEU A 142 16.55 -2.88 13.53
C LEU A 142 17.18 -2.23 14.76
N GLN A 143 16.54 -2.38 15.91
CA GLN A 143 16.95 -1.79 17.18
C GLN A 143 16.18 -2.42 18.34
N PRO A 144 16.70 -2.35 19.59
CA PRO A 144 15.92 -2.70 20.77
C PRO A 144 14.58 -1.95 20.83
N GLY A 145 13.49 -2.68 21.00
CA GLY A 145 12.13 -2.14 20.94
C GLY A 145 11.59 -1.62 22.28
N SER A 146 12.27 -1.88 23.39
CA SER A 146 11.88 -1.38 24.71
C SER A 146 13.07 -1.26 25.64
N SER A 147 13.10 -0.17 26.41
CA SER A 147 14.08 0.00 27.50
C SER A 147 13.83 -0.90 28.71
N ILE A 148 12.62 -1.45 28.85
CA ILE A 148 12.19 -2.21 30.04
C ILE A 148 11.81 -3.67 29.74
N MET A 149 11.46 -4.01 28.51
CA MET A 149 11.14 -5.39 28.09
C MET A 149 12.29 -5.99 27.28
N PRO A 150 13.22 -6.76 27.90
CA PRO A 150 14.33 -7.36 27.19
C PRO A 150 13.84 -8.26 26.05
N GLY A 151 14.49 -8.16 24.88
CA GLY A 151 14.16 -8.97 23.70
C GLY A 151 12.95 -8.51 22.90
N LYS A 152 12.21 -7.47 23.33
CA LYS A 152 11.12 -6.91 22.52
C LYS A 152 11.68 -6.15 21.32
N VAL A 153 11.16 -6.44 20.12
CA VAL A 153 11.46 -5.71 18.88
C VAL A 153 10.15 -5.14 18.30
N ASN A 154 10.23 -3.95 17.69
CA ASN A 154 9.07 -3.22 17.17
C ASN A 154 9.16 -3.01 15.64
N PRO A 155 8.02 -2.88 14.95
CA PRO A 155 7.95 -2.59 13.52
C PRO A 155 8.22 -1.09 13.22
N VAL A 156 9.41 -0.59 13.58
CA VAL A 156 9.73 0.85 13.59
C VAL A 156 9.71 1.51 12.20
N LEU A 157 9.99 0.79 11.12
CA LEU A 157 9.93 1.36 9.77
C LEU A 157 8.51 1.49 9.22
N PRO A 158 7.61 0.50 9.38
CA PRO A 158 6.18 0.73 9.22
C PRO A 158 5.68 1.93 10.04
N GLU A 159 6.09 2.07 11.31
CA GLU A 159 5.69 3.19 12.17
C GLU A 159 6.21 4.56 11.65
N ALA A 160 7.48 4.64 11.24
CA ALA A 160 8.04 5.86 10.65
C ALA A 160 7.34 6.24 9.35
N THR A 161 7.02 5.26 8.51
CA THR A 161 6.33 5.49 7.23
C THR A 161 4.88 5.98 7.46
N LEU A 162 4.20 5.46 8.48
CA LEU A 162 2.87 5.96 8.87
C LEU A 162 2.90 7.42 9.33
N GLN A 163 3.93 7.81 10.09
CA GLN A 163 4.13 9.21 10.51
C GLN A 163 4.41 10.12 9.31
N VAL A 164 5.24 9.67 8.36
CA VAL A 164 5.46 10.38 7.09
C VAL A 164 4.16 10.54 6.30
N ALA A 165 3.34 9.48 6.22
CA ALA A 165 2.07 9.55 5.52
C ALA A 165 1.11 10.58 6.15
N ALA A 166 1.06 10.64 7.49
CA ALA A 166 0.29 11.65 8.20
C ALA A 166 0.78 13.08 7.89
N GLN A 167 2.10 13.30 7.89
CA GLN A 167 2.68 14.60 7.54
C GLN A 167 2.34 15.02 6.11
N VAL A 168 2.46 14.11 5.15
CA VAL A 168 2.12 14.38 3.74
C VAL A 168 0.65 14.75 3.56
N ILE A 169 -0.26 14.11 4.29
CA ILE A 169 -1.70 14.43 4.26
C ILE A 169 -1.95 15.84 4.84
N GLY A 170 -1.28 16.21 5.93
CA GLY A 170 -1.36 17.57 6.48
C GLY A 170 -0.77 18.64 5.54
N ASN A 171 0.34 18.31 4.89
CA ASN A 171 0.98 19.17 3.88
C ASN A 171 0.05 19.37 2.67
N ASP A 172 -0.64 18.32 2.22
CA ASP A 172 -1.61 18.40 1.12
C ASP A 172 -2.76 19.37 1.44
N ALA A 173 -3.35 19.28 2.63
CA ALA A 173 -4.39 20.21 3.05
C ALA A 173 -3.90 21.67 3.05
N THR A 174 -2.65 21.89 3.49
CA THR A 174 -2.01 23.21 3.47
C THR A 174 -1.82 23.72 2.03
N ILE A 175 -1.37 22.85 1.11
CA ILE A 175 -1.16 23.17 -0.30
C ILE A 175 -2.50 23.50 -0.98
N VAL A 176 -3.53 22.68 -0.77
CA VAL A 176 -4.87 22.90 -1.35
C VAL A 176 -5.43 24.26 -0.93
N TYR A 177 -5.40 24.57 0.37
CA TYR A 177 -5.86 25.87 0.85
C TYR A 177 -5.06 27.04 0.27
N SER A 178 -3.73 26.88 0.22
CA SER A 178 -2.83 27.91 -0.32
C SER A 178 -3.03 28.12 -1.82
N GLY A 179 -3.25 27.05 -2.59
CA GLY A 179 -3.55 27.10 -4.02
C GLY A 179 -4.85 27.86 -4.31
N ALA A 180 -5.89 27.63 -3.50
CA ALA A 180 -7.18 28.31 -3.62
C ALA A 180 -7.17 29.79 -3.19
N SER A 181 -6.07 30.28 -2.62
CA SER A 181 -5.98 31.64 -2.05
C SER A 181 -5.41 32.69 -3.03
N GLY A 182 -5.38 32.41 -4.34
CA GLY A 182 -4.94 33.36 -5.36
C GLY A 182 -5.88 34.56 -5.50
N ASN A 183 -5.33 35.73 -5.79
CA ASN A 183 -6.12 36.94 -6.07
C ASN A 183 -5.55 37.65 -7.30
N PHE A 184 -6.39 37.87 -8.32
CA PHE A 184 -5.99 38.51 -9.58
C PHE A 184 -4.76 37.84 -10.20
N GLU A 185 -3.74 38.60 -10.61
CA GLU A 185 -2.61 38.10 -11.41
C GLU A 185 -1.56 37.31 -10.62
N LEU A 186 -1.71 37.11 -9.30
CA LEU A 186 -0.72 36.40 -8.49
C LEU A 186 -1.29 35.58 -7.33
N ASN A 187 -0.87 34.31 -7.23
CA ASN A 187 -0.94 33.58 -5.98
C ASN A 187 0.28 33.92 -5.10
N VAL A 188 0.06 34.55 -3.95
CA VAL A 188 1.13 34.99 -3.03
C VAL A 188 1.55 33.93 -2.00
N MET A 189 0.90 32.77 -1.98
CA MET A 189 1.17 31.68 -1.04
C MET A 189 2.29 30.74 -1.52
N LEU A 190 3.06 31.14 -2.54
CA LEU A 190 4.15 30.36 -3.13
C LEU A 190 5.13 29.77 -2.11
N PRO A 191 5.63 30.51 -1.09
CA PRO A 191 6.61 29.95 -0.16
C PRO A 191 6.07 28.78 0.66
N VAL A 192 4.80 28.85 1.10
CA VAL A 192 4.18 27.77 1.88
C VAL A 192 3.83 26.58 1.00
N ILE A 193 3.40 26.80 -0.24
CA ILE A 193 3.20 25.74 -1.23
C ILE A 193 4.51 24.99 -1.49
N ALA A 194 5.58 25.74 -1.83
CA ALA A 194 6.90 25.18 -2.13
C ALA A 194 7.47 24.37 -0.95
N ARG A 195 7.41 24.92 0.27
CA ARG A 195 7.86 24.22 1.49
C ARG A 195 7.18 22.85 1.62
N ASN A 196 5.85 22.84 1.54
CA ASN A 196 5.06 21.64 1.83
C ASN A 196 5.22 20.57 0.74
N VAL A 197 5.25 20.95 -0.54
CA VAL A 197 5.39 19.97 -1.63
C VAL A 197 6.79 19.35 -1.65
N LEU A 198 7.84 20.17 -1.45
CA LEU A 198 9.22 19.69 -1.42
C LEU A 198 9.51 18.83 -0.18
N GLU A 199 8.90 19.17 0.96
CA GLU A 199 8.96 18.32 2.15
C GLU A 199 8.28 16.97 1.90
N SER A 200 7.06 16.96 1.33
CA SER A 200 6.33 15.73 1.02
C SER A 200 7.13 14.81 0.08
N ILE A 201 7.72 15.36 -0.99
CA ILE A 201 8.58 14.61 -1.94
C ILE A 201 9.76 13.98 -1.20
N ARG A 202 10.46 14.77 -0.38
CA ARG A 202 11.65 14.32 0.35
C ARG A 202 11.32 13.25 1.39
N LEU A 203 10.26 13.44 2.16
CA LEU A 203 9.82 12.47 3.17
C LEU A 203 9.39 11.16 2.53
N LEU A 204 8.54 11.19 1.50
CA LEU A 204 8.10 9.98 0.79
C LEU A 204 9.26 9.26 0.12
N GLY A 205 10.15 9.99 -0.56
CA GLY A 205 11.31 9.41 -1.22
C GLY A 205 12.25 8.70 -0.25
N ASN A 206 12.52 9.32 0.91
CA ASN A 206 13.39 8.73 1.93
C ASN A 206 12.72 7.56 2.65
N ALA A 207 11.47 7.72 3.10
CA ALA A 207 10.74 6.66 3.78
C ALA A 207 10.56 5.43 2.90
N SER A 208 10.23 5.62 1.60
CA SER A 208 10.04 4.50 0.66
C SER A 208 11.32 3.70 0.45
N ARG A 209 12.47 4.39 0.28
CA ARG A 209 13.78 3.72 0.14
C ARG A 209 14.12 2.92 1.40
N VAL A 210 14.08 3.57 2.56
CA VAL A 210 14.45 2.91 3.83
C VAL A 210 13.49 1.75 4.15
N LEU A 211 12.18 1.92 3.90
CA LEU A 211 11.20 0.83 4.06
C LEU A 211 11.51 -0.35 3.13
N ALA A 212 11.86 -0.08 1.86
CA ALA A 212 12.23 -1.13 0.92
C ALA A 212 13.48 -1.89 1.39
N ASP A 213 14.56 -1.17 1.64
CA ASP A 213 15.90 -1.74 1.86
C ASP A 213 16.04 -2.38 3.24
N ARG A 214 15.43 -1.79 4.28
CA ARG A 214 15.65 -2.20 5.68
C ARG A 214 14.44 -2.89 6.32
N CYS A 215 13.33 -3.03 5.61
CA CYS A 215 12.17 -3.77 6.11
C CYS A 215 11.73 -4.81 5.07
N VAL A 216 11.22 -4.36 3.92
CA VAL A 216 10.54 -5.23 2.93
C VAL A 216 11.48 -6.31 2.37
N ASP A 217 12.72 -5.96 2.06
CA ASP A 217 13.68 -6.90 1.47
C ASP A 217 14.00 -8.07 2.42
N GLY A 218 14.08 -7.79 3.72
CA GLY A 218 14.40 -8.77 4.75
C GLY A 218 13.19 -9.51 5.36
N ILE A 219 11.97 -9.31 4.85
CA ILE A 219 10.79 -10.03 5.36
C ILE A 219 10.94 -11.53 5.10
N THR A 220 10.66 -12.35 6.12
CA THR A 220 10.51 -13.81 5.98
C THR A 220 9.10 -14.22 6.38
N ALA A 221 8.53 -15.23 5.72
CA ALA A 221 7.23 -15.79 6.09
C ALA A 221 7.37 -16.90 7.15
N ASN A 222 6.44 -16.95 8.11
CA ASN A 222 6.27 -18.10 9.00
C ASN A 222 5.31 -19.09 8.31
N VAL A 223 5.86 -19.95 7.45
CA VAL A 223 5.09 -20.78 6.52
C VAL A 223 4.12 -21.70 7.24
N GLU A 224 4.59 -22.39 8.29
CA GLU A 224 3.77 -23.31 9.08
C GLU A 224 2.61 -22.59 9.76
N ARG A 225 2.87 -21.40 10.31
CA ARG A 225 1.86 -20.57 10.95
C ARG A 225 0.81 -20.08 9.95
N CYS A 226 1.24 -19.67 8.76
CA CYS A 226 0.34 -19.24 7.70
C CYS A 226 -0.58 -20.38 7.25
N LEU A 227 -0.02 -21.58 7.06
CA LEU A 227 -0.77 -22.78 6.71
C LEU A 227 -1.78 -23.16 7.80
N GLU A 228 -1.36 -23.22 9.06
CA GLU A 228 -2.22 -23.49 10.22
C GLU A 228 -3.44 -22.54 10.25
N LEU A 229 -3.21 -21.24 10.03
CA LEU A 229 -4.28 -20.24 9.99
C LEU A 229 -5.23 -20.46 8.80
N ALA A 230 -4.71 -20.84 7.63
CA ALA A 230 -5.52 -21.13 6.46
C ALA A 230 -6.45 -22.31 6.70
N GLU A 231 -5.91 -23.42 7.22
CA GLU A 231 -6.65 -24.67 7.49
C GLU A 231 -7.65 -24.52 8.66
N SER A 232 -7.39 -23.58 9.57
CA SER A 232 -8.28 -23.29 10.71
C SER A 232 -9.49 -22.43 10.34
N SER A 233 -9.49 -21.77 9.18
CA SER A 233 -10.58 -20.87 8.77
C SER A 233 -11.86 -21.67 8.52
N PRO A 234 -12.99 -21.39 9.20
CA PRO A 234 -14.24 -22.11 8.96
C PRO A 234 -14.77 -21.96 7.52
N SER A 235 -14.30 -20.94 6.79
CA SER A 235 -14.65 -20.71 5.39
C SER A 235 -14.10 -21.77 4.44
N VAL A 236 -13.10 -22.56 4.83
CA VAL A 236 -12.57 -23.66 4.00
C VAL A 236 -13.53 -24.85 3.92
N VAL A 237 -14.63 -24.87 4.69
CA VAL A 237 -15.68 -25.90 4.57
C VAL A 237 -16.44 -25.82 3.25
N THR A 238 -16.39 -24.67 2.56
CA THR A 238 -17.25 -24.36 1.41
C THR A 238 -17.21 -25.40 0.28
N PRO A 239 -16.04 -25.93 -0.14
CA PRO A 239 -15.98 -26.98 -1.16
C PRO A 239 -16.70 -28.27 -0.76
N LEU A 240 -16.83 -28.56 0.54
CA LEU A 240 -17.55 -29.73 1.05
C LEU A 240 -19.06 -29.67 0.77
N ASN A 241 -19.62 -28.50 0.43
CA ASN A 241 -21.02 -28.39 0.03
C ASN A 241 -21.38 -29.35 -1.12
N ARG A 242 -20.43 -29.67 -2.01
CA ARG A 242 -20.62 -30.60 -3.15
C ARG A 242 -20.74 -32.07 -2.72
N HIS A 243 -20.28 -32.38 -1.51
CA HIS A 243 -20.21 -33.75 -0.98
C HIS A 243 -21.25 -33.98 0.11
N ILE A 244 -21.31 -33.09 1.10
CA ILE A 244 -22.15 -33.27 2.30
C ILE A 244 -23.36 -32.32 2.33
N GLY A 245 -23.47 -31.38 1.39
CA GLY A 245 -24.52 -30.36 1.37
C GLY A 245 -24.28 -29.20 2.34
N TYR A 246 -24.94 -28.08 2.08
CA TYR A 246 -24.71 -26.82 2.80
C TYR A 246 -25.01 -26.92 4.31
N GLU A 247 -26.11 -27.55 4.71
CA GLU A 247 -26.52 -27.63 6.12
C GLU A 247 -25.49 -28.39 6.96
N ASN A 248 -24.99 -29.51 6.44
CA ASN A 248 -23.94 -30.30 7.08
C ASN A 248 -22.61 -29.54 7.14
N ALA A 249 -22.18 -28.91 6.04
CA ALA A 249 -20.98 -28.08 6.03
C ALA A 249 -21.07 -26.91 7.04
N ALA A 250 -22.23 -26.27 7.14
CA ALA A 250 -22.45 -25.22 8.14
C ALA A 250 -22.41 -25.77 9.58
N ALA A 251 -22.92 -26.98 9.82
CA ALA A 251 -22.83 -27.64 11.12
C ALA A 251 -21.38 -27.99 11.48
N VAL A 252 -20.62 -28.53 10.52
CA VAL A 252 -19.18 -28.81 10.65
C VAL A 252 -18.41 -27.54 11.02
N ALA A 253 -18.60 -26.44 10.29
CA ALA A 253 -17.94 -25.17 10.59
C ALA A 253 -18.28 -24.64 11.99
N LYS A 254 -19.56 -24.70 12.40
CA LYS A 254 -19.98 -24.27 13.74
C LYS A 254 -19.34 -25.13 14.85
N LYS A 255 -19.26 -26.45 14.64
CA LYS A 255 -18.64 -27.37 15.60
C LYS A 255 -17.13 -27.15 15.68
N ALA A 256 -16.45 -26.99 14.54
CA ALA A 256 -15.02 -26.71 14.47
C ALA A 256 -14.63 -25.46 15.28
N VAL A 257 -15.39 -24.37 15.10
CA VAL A 257 -15.18 -23.13 15.88
C VAL A 257 -15.44 -23.35 17.37
N LYS A 258 -16.55 -24.00 17.72
CA LYS A 258 -16.95 -24.23 19.12
C LYS A 258 -15.93 -25.08 19.88
N GLU A 259 -15.36 -26.08 19.21
CA GLU A 259 -14.47 -27.07 19.80
C GLU A 259 -12.98 -26.79 19.55
N ARG A 260 -12.66 -25.75 18.77
CA ARG A 260 -11.29 -25.39 18.36
C ARG A 260 -10.57 -26.55 17.67
N LYS A 261 -11.28 -27.19 16.73
CA LYS A 261 -10.78 -28.27 15.88
C LYS A 261 -10.69 -27.78 14.43
N THR A 262 -9.84 -28.42 13.64
CA THR A 262 -9.81 -28.22 12.20
C THR A 262 -11.10 -28.74 11.55
N ILE A 263 -11.41 -28.23 10.37
CA ILE A 263 -12.56 -28.74 9.58
C ILE A 263 -12.38 -30.23 9.27
N ARG A 264 -11.15 -30.67 8.95
CA ARG A 264 -10.83 -32.07 8.68
C ARG A 264 -11.17 -32.98 9.86
N GLU A 265 -10.73 -32.61 11.06
CA GLU A 265 -11.01 -33.37 12.28
C GLU A 265 -12.51 -33.51 12.53
N VAL A 266 -13.27 -32.42 12.38
CA VAL A 266 -14.73 -32.46 12.57
C VAL A 266 -15.42 -33.33 11.52
N VAL A 267 -15.01 -33.28 10.25
CA VAL A 267 -15.59 -34.12 9.19
C VAL A 267 -15.36 -35.60 9.46
N LEU A 268 -14.16 -35.96 9.94
CA LEU A 268 -13.83 -37.34 10.31
C LEU A 268 -14.60 -37.79 11.55
N GLU A 269 -14.67 -36.96 12.59
CA GLU A 269 -15.38 -37.26 13.84
C GLU A 269 -16.88 -37.41 13.64
N GLU A 270 -17.49 -36.60 12.78
CA GLU A 270 -18.91 -36.70 12.43
C GLU A 270 -19.19 -37.87 11.48
N GLY A 271 -18.19 -38.67 11.10
CA GLY A 271 -18.35 -39.93 10.36
C GLY A 271 -18.76 -39.76 8.89
N TYR A 272 -18.60 -38.57 8.28
CA TYR A 272 -18.96 -38.37 6.87
C TYR A 272 -18.15 -39.27 5.92
N VAL A 273 -16.89 -39.56 6.26
CA VAL A 273 -16.06 -40.48 5.48
C VAL A 273 -16.49 -41.93 5.68
N GLU A 274 -16.74 -42.33 6.93
CA GLU A 274 -17.15 -43.70 7.28
C GLU A 274 -18.51 -44.08 6.67
N ARG A 275 -19.44 -43.12 6.59
CA ARG A 275 -20.74 -43.30 5.93
C ARG A 275 -20.65 -43.37 4.40
N GLY A 276 -19.52 -43.00 3.81
CA GLY A 276 -19.33 -42.93 2.36
C GLY A 276 -19.92 -41.67 1.72
N ASP A 277 -20.23 -40.62 2.49
CA ASP A 277 -20.69 -39.33 1.95
C ASP A 277 -19.56 -38.69 1.09
N LEU A 278 -18.30 -38.95 1.46
CA LEU A 278 -17.10 -38.66 0.69
C LEU A 278 -15.96 -39.59 1.07
N THR A 279 -15.02 -39.82 0.15
CA THR A 279 -13.77 -40.54 0.44
C THR A 279 -12.75 -39.63 1.12
N GLU A 280 -11.74 -40.21 1.78
CA GLU A 280 -10.63 -39.44 2.36
C GLU A 280 -9.89 -38.62 1.30
N ALA A 281 -9.68 -39.19 0.10
CA ALA A 281 -9.07 -38.47 -1.03
C ALA A 281 -9.93 -37.28 -1.50
N GLN A 282 -11.26 -37.41 -1.49
CA GLN A 282 -12.15 -36.29 -1.80
C GLN A 282 -12.14 -35.23 -0.70
N LEU A 283 -12.04 -35.63 0.57
CA LEU A 283 -11.90 -34.70 1.70
C LEU A 283 -10.60 -33.90 1.59
N ASP A 284 -9.46 -34.58 1.38
CA ASP A 284 -8.16 -33.93 1.26
C ASP A 284 -8.12 -33.00 0.03
N SER A 285 -8.67 -33.44 -1.11
CA SER A 285 -8.78 -32.59 -2.29
C SER A 285 -9.72 -31.38 -2.08
N ALA A 286 -10.82 -31.55 -1.34
CA ALA A 286 -11.76 -30.48 -1.06
C ALA A 286 -11.25 -29.48 -0.01
N LEU A 287 -10.32 -29.90 0.85
CA LEU A 287 -9.68 -29.08 1.87
C LEU A 287 -8.27 -28.61 1.51
N ASP A 288 -7.80 -28.87 0.27
CA ASP A 288 -6.54 -28.30 -0.22
C ASP A 288 -6.66 -26.78 -0.33
N VAL A 289 -6.20 -26.10 0.71
CA VAL A 289 -6.24 -24.64 0.83
C VAL A 289 -5.45 -23.93 -0.26
N MET A 290 -4.45 -24.57 -0.87
CA MET A 290 -3.70 -23.97 -1.97
C MET A 290 -4.56 -23.90 -3.24
N SER A 291 -5.30 -24.97 -3.56
CA SER A 291 -6.23 -24.99 -4.70
C SER A 291 -7.30 -23.89 -4.60
N MET A 292 -7.68 -23.50 -3.37
CA MET A 292 -8.69 -22.45 -3.13
C MET A 292 -8.20 -21.03 -3.44
N THR A 293 -6.90 -20.85 -3.72
CA THR A 293 -6.31 -19.52 -4.02
C THR A 293 -6.44 -19.10 -5.48
N HIS A 294 -6.97 -19.97 -6.34
CA HIS A 294 -7.13 -19.75 -7.79
C HIS A 294 -8.40 -20.42 -8.33
N PRO A 295 -8.88 -20.02 -9.53
CA PRO A 295 -10.09 -20.58 -10.15
C PRO A 295 -9.98 -22.05 -10.54
#